data_AF-A0A7W6LGN2-F1
#
_entry.id   AF-A0A7W6LGN2-F1
#
_cell.length_a   1.000
_cell.length_b   1.000
_cell.length_c   1.000
_cell.angle_alpha   90.00
_cell.angle_beta   90.00
_cell.angle_gamma   90.00
#
_symmetry.space_group_name_H-M   'P 1'
#
loop_
_entity.id
_entity.type
_entity.pdbx_description
1 polymer ?
#
loop_
_entity_poly.entity_id
_entity_poly.type
_entity_poly.pdbx_seq_one_letter_code
_entity_poly.pdbx_strand_id
1 'polypeptide(L)'
;MHCDVTFNGSPSVTFKPGLHIIKGRMILNSGSTVTANGVTFYFPDVDSEIRANGGLTFTGSPSTSGAYKDILMFEKTSDAANNSRKTQYIFNGSKGENIEGIIYLPNRDVTYNSTTNQTSKISMVVNSVIMNTSNWRVEPFTPSATASTTTSASNGSSTSNFGRLVK
;
A
#
# COMPACT_ATOMS: atom_id res chain seq x y z
N MET A 1 13.01 6.73 6.47
CA MET A 1 13.58 5.42 6.15
C MET A 1 13.73 4.65 7.45
N HIS A 2 13.32 3.38 7.47
CA HIS A 2 13.39 2.48 8.61
C HIS A 2 14.31 1.32 8.22
N CYS A 3 15.37 1.09 9.00
CA CYS A 3 16.37 0.06 8.73
C CYS A 3 16.38 -0.93 9.91
N ASP A 4 15.98 -2.18 9.66
CA ASP A 4 16.04 -3.28 10.64
C ASP A 4 15.47 -2.93 12.04
N VAL A 5 14.32 -2.25 12.06
CA VAL A 5 13.68 -1.76 13.29
C VAL A 5 12.88 -2.87 13.97
N THR A 6 13.12 -3.09 15.26
CA THR A 6 12.34 -4.03 16.07
C THR A 6 11.58 -3.31 17.18
N PHE A 7 10.26 -3.50 17.22
CA PHE A 7 9.39 -3.02 18.28
C PHE A 7 9.10 -4.15 19.27
N ASN A 8 9.68 -4.05 20.47
CA ASN A 8 9.56 -5.07 21.54
C ASN A 8 8.39 -4.78 22.49
N GLY A 9 7.85 -5.83 23.10
CA GLY A 9 6.68 -5.75 23.98
C GLY A 9 5.37 -5.56 23.21
N SER A 10 4.46 -4.77 23.78
CA SER A 10 3.15 -4.42 23.20
C SER A 10 3.00 -2.92 22.88
N PRO A 11 3.88 -2.33 22.04
CA PRO A 11 3.90 -0.90 21.81
C PRO A 11 2.75 -0.44 20.91
N SER A 12 2.38 0.83 21.07
CA SER A 12 1.58 1.57 20.09
C SER A 12 2.52 2.25 19.09
N VAL A 13 2.49 1.82 17.84
CA VAL A 13 3.31 2.34 16.74
C VAL A 13 2.43 3.14 15.80
N THR A 14 2.65 4.45 15.74
CA THR A 14 1.92 5.35 14.84
C THR A 14 2.83 5.87 13.74
N PHE A 15 2.51 5.53 12.50
CA PHE A 15 3.15 6.11 11.33
C PHE A 15 2.46 7.41 10.95
N LYS A 16 3.25 8.48 10.77
CA LYS A 16 2.74 9.74 10.23
C LYS A 16 2.40 9.56 8.75
N PRO A 17 1.45 10.31 8.19
CA PRO A 17 1.18 10.28 6.75
C PRO A 17 2.44 10.52 5.91
N GLY A 18 2.58 9.81 4.79
CA GLY A 18 3.71 9.94 3.87
C GLY A 18 4.35 8.61 3.45
N LEU A 19 5.52 8.70 2.81
CA LEU A 19 6.27 7.53 2.32
C LEU A 19 7.18 6.95 3.41
N HIS A 20 7.01 5.66 3.68
CA HIS A 20 7.79 4.88 4.63
C HIS A 20 8.59 3.81 3.91
N ILE A 21 9.89 4.08 3.71
CA ILE A 21 10.83 3.10 3.16
C ILE A 21 11.21 2.12 4.27
N ILE A 22 10.92 0.84 4.08
CA ILE A 22 11.28 -0.26 4.97
C ILE A 22 12.43 -1.01 4.32
N LYS A 23 13.65 -0.87 4.85
CA LYS A 23 14.83 -1.60 4.38
C LYS A 23 15.22 -2.65 5.41
N GLY A 24 15.34 -3.90 4.98
CA GLY A 24 15.48 -5.02 5.89
C GLY A 24 14.18 -5.31 6.65
N ARG A 25 14.30 -5.97 7.80
CA ARG A 25 13.11 -6.48 8.51
C ARG A 25 12.64 -5.50 9.58
N MET A 26 11.42 -5.00 9.43
CA MET A 26 10.72 -4.33 10.53
C MET A 26 9.92 -5.37 11.33
N ILE A 27 10.26 -5.57 12.60
CA ILE A 27 9.59 -6.56 13.46
C ILE A 27 8.60 -5.87 14.39
N LEU A 28 7.34 -6.31 14.32
CA LEU A 28 6.25 -5.93 15.22
C LEU A 28 5.87 -7.15 16.06
N ASN A 29 6.21 -7.12 17.35
CA ASN A 29 5.93 -8.23 18.25
C ASN A 29 4.46 -8.27 18.71
N SER A 30 4.07 -9.42 19.28
CA SER A 30 2.71 -9.65 19.77
C SER A 30 2.25 -8.62 20.79
N GLY A 31 0.98 -8.22 20.69
CA GLY A 31 0.39 -7.16 21.51
C GLY A 31 0.59 -5.75 20.95
N SER A 32 1.34 -5.58 19.87
CA SER A 32 1.49 -4.25 19.23
C SER A 32 0.16 -3.72 18.71
N THR A 33 0.01 -2.40 18.72
CA THR A 33 -1.06 -1.70 18.01
C THR A 33 -0.45 -0.78 16.97
N VAL A 34 -0.73 -1.01 15.70
CA VAL A 34 -0.18 -0.23 14.58
C VAL A 34 -1.26 0.64 13.96
N THR A 35 -0.97 1.94 13.85
CA THR A 35 -1.82 2.92 13.16
C THR A 35 -1.02 3.59 12.05
N ALA A 36 -1.45 3.42 10.80
CA ALA A 36 -0.72 3.84 9.62
C ALA A 36 -1.67 4.47 8.58
N ASN A 37 -2.25 5.62 8.92
CA ASN A 37 -3.22 6.30 8.05
C ASN A 37 -2.53 7.31 7.13
N GLY A 38 -2.93 7.34 5.85
CA GLY A 38 -2.36 8.23 4.86
C GLY A 38 -0.91 7.91 4.48
N VAL A 39 -0.51 6.64 4.56
CA VAL A 39 0.88 6.21 4.34
C VAL A 39 1.06 5.45 3.04
N THR A 40 2.30 5.32 2.61
CA THR A 40 2.70 4.28 1.66
C THR A 40 3.95 3.60 2.19
N PHE A 41 3.93 2.27 2.26
CA PHE A 41 5.11 1.48 2.57
C PHE A 41 5.82 1.05 1.29
N TYR A 42 7.12 1.31 1.23
CA TYR A 42 7.97 0.92 0.11
C TYR A 42 9.05 -0.05 0.55
N PHE A 43 9.17 -1.17 -0.17
CA PHE A 43 10.20 -2.18 0.03
C PHE A 43 11.25 -2.10 -1.11
N PRO A 44 12.52 -1.75 -0.80
CA PRO A 44 13.56 -1.56 -1.81
C PRO A 44 14.08 -2.87 -2.43
N ASP A 45 13.80 -4.01 -1.79
CA ASP A 45 14.24 -5.34 -2.21
C ASP A 45 13.29 -6.43 -1.69
N VAL A 46 13.51 -7.66 -2.14
CA VAL A 46 12.74 -8.84 -1.74
C VAL A 46 13.08 -9.36 -0.33
N ASP A 47 14.06 -8.79 0.36
CA ASP A 47 14.45 -9.20 1.71
C ASP A 47 13.85 -8.26 2.78
N SER A 48 13.30 -7.13 2.34
CA SER A 48 12.63 -6.14 3.17
C SER A 48 11.17 -6.50 3.44
N GLU A 49 10.72 -6.38 4.69
CA GLU A 49 9.35 -6.72 5.07
C GLU A 49 8.92 -6.06 6.38
N ILE A 50 7.60 -5.97 6.60
CA ILE A 50 7.02 -5.75 7.93
C ILE A 50 6.57 -7.11 8.46
N ARG A 51 7.32 -7.64 9.43
CA ARG A 51 7.04 -8.92 10.09
C ARG A 51 6.15 -8.70 11.31
N ALA A 52 4.89 -9.12 11.21
CA ALA A 52 3.96 -9.22 12.32
C ALA A 52 4.10 -10.59 13.01
N ASN A 53 4.36 -10.64 14.33
CA ASN A 53 4.52 -11.91 15.08
C ASN A 53 3.23 -12.38 15.78
N GLY A 54 2.05 -12.20 15.16
CA GLY A 54 0.76 -12.56 15.74
C GLY A 54 0.32 -11.61 16.86
N GLY A 55 -0.92 -11.72 17.32
CA GLY A 55 -1.44 -11.07 18.52
C GLY A 55 -1.51 -9.54 18.50
N LEU A 56 -1.36 -8.92 17.32
CA LEU A 56 -1.35 -7.48 17.12
C LEU A 56 -2.57 -6.98 16.35
N THR A 57 -2.82 -5.68 16.45
CA THR A 57 -3.80 -4.95 15.63
C THR A 57 -3.09 -4.08 14.60
N PHE A 58 -3.50 -4.13 13.34
CA PHE A 58 -2.98 -3.27 12.28
C PHE A 58 -4.12 -2.51 11.59
N THR A 59 -4.10 -1.19 11.68
CA THR A 59 -4.98 -0.32 10.88
C THR A 59 -4.14 0.53 9.95
N GLY A 60 -4.46 0.54 8.66
CA GLY A 60 -3.75 1.37 7.70
C GLY A 60 -4.55 1.75 6.47
N SER A 61 -4.28 2.95 5.96
CA SER A 61 -4.88 3.49 4.75
C SER A 61 -3.85 4.23 3.92
N PRO A 62 -3.99 4.24 2.58
CA PRO A 62 -3.06 4.92 1.71
C PRO A 62 -3.27 6.43 1.77
N SER A 63 -2.31 7.19 1.26
CA SER A 63 -2.57 8.61 0.95
C SER A 63 -3.69 8.71 -0.09
N THR A 64 -4.63 9.64 0.10
CA THR A 64 -5.70 9.91 -0.87
C THR A 64 -5.25 10.85 -2.00
N SER A 65 -4.02 11.37 -1.93
CA SER A 65 -3.43 12.34 -2.87
C SER A 65 -1.92 12.13 -3.06
N GLY A 66 -1.33 12.82 -4.03
CA GLY A 66 0.11 12.76 -4.31
C GLY A 66 0.54 11.57 -5.18
N ALA A 67 1.86 11.42 -5.37
CA ALA A 67 2.43 10.45 -6.31
C ALA A 67 2.14 8.97 -5.96
N TYR A 68 1.93 8.67 -4.68
CA TYR A 68 1.62 7.33 -4.18
C TYR A 68 0.15 7.20 -3.76
N LYS A 69 -0.72 8.03 -4.33
CA LYS A 69 -2.15 8.02 -4.08
C LYS A 69 -2.70 6.59 -4.23
N ASP A 70 -3.53 6.21 -3.26
CA ASP A 70 -4.22 4.92 -3.17
C ASP A 70 -3.31 3.68 -3.02
N ILE A 71 -1.98 3.83 -2.96
CA ILE A 71 -1.02 2.73 -2.76
C ILE A 71 -0.65 2.62 -1.29
N LEU A 72 -1.04 1.50 -0.64
CA LEU A 72 -0.66 1.22 0.74
C LEU A 72 0.72 0.56 0.81
N MET A 73 1.00 -0.40 -0.09
CA MET A 73 2.26 -1.15 -0.09
C MET A 73 2.73 -1.40 -1.53
N PHE A 74 4.02 -1.17 -1.79
CA PHE A 74 4.64 -1.60 -3.03
C PHE A 74 6.13 -1.91 -2.86
N GLU A 75 6.67 -2.70 -3.79
CA GLU A 75 8.09 -3.05 -3.80
C GLU A 75 8.80 -2.63 -5.09
N LYS A 76 10.13 -2.59 -5.03
CA LYS A 76 10.98 -2.25 -6.18
C LYS A 76 10.91 -3.33 -7.25
N THR A 77 10.23 -3.02 -8.36
CA THR A 77 10.13 -3.88 -9.55
C THR A 77 10.98 -3.42 -10.73
N SER A 78 11.68 -2.29 -10.61
CA SER A 78 12.62 -1.81 -11.63
C SER A 78 13.94 -2.60 -11.68
N ASP A 79 14.13 -3.56 -10.78
CA ASP A 79 15.35 -4.34 -10.63
C ASP A 79 15.11 -5.80 -11.03
N ALA A 80 15.81 -6.26 -12.07
CA ALA A 80 15.65 -7.61 -12.59
C ALA A 80 16.02 -8.69 -11.55
N ALA A 81 17.01 -8.41 -10.68
CA ALA A 81 17.44 -9.36 -9.65
C ALA A 81 16.37 -9.54 -8.57
N ASN A 82 15.63 -8.48 -8.23
CA ASN A 82 14.46 -8.59 -7.37
C ASN A 82 13.36 -9.40 -8.05
N ASN A 83 13.08 -9.11 -9.32
CA ASN A 83 11.97 -9.73 -10.05
C ASN A 83 12.11 -11.25 -10.23
N SER A 84 13.35 -11.75 -10.33
CA SER A 84 13.65 -13.18 -10.43
C SER A 84 13.50 -13.95 -9.12
N ARG A 85 13.42 -13.27 -7.97
CA ARG A 85 13.36 -13.90 -6.64
C ARG A 85 11.95 -13.79 -6.08
N LYS A 86 11.29 -14.93 -5.86
CA LYS A 86 10.02 -14.98 -5.12
C LYS A 86 10.30 -15.27 -3.66
N THR A 87 9.70 -14.50 -2.76
CA THR A 87 9.93 -14.61 -1.32
C THR A 87 8.60 -14.57 -0.58
N GLN A 88 8.54 -15.24 0.57
CA GLN A 88 7.35 -15.23 1.38
C GLN A 88 7.17 -13.87 2.07
N TYR A 89 5.93 -13.36 2.07
CA TYR A 89 5.50 -12.25 2.92
C TYR A 89 4.33 -12.73 3.77
N ILE A 90 4.46 -12.66 5.10
CA ILE A 90 3.42 -13.18 6.00
C ILE A 90 2.65 -12.02 6.64
N PHE A 91 1.37 -11.89 6.30
CA PHE A 91 0.42 -11.09 7.07
C PHE A 91 -0.13 -11.92 8.23
N ASN A 92 0.20 -11.52 9.45
CA ASN A 92 -0.09 -12.28 10.66
C ASN A 92 -0.68 -11.36 11.76
N GLY A 93 -1.71 -10.58 11.41
CA GLY A 93 -2.46 -9.76 12.35
C GLY A 93 -3.60 -10.56 12.98
N SER A 94 -3.36 -11.27 14.09
CA SER A 94 -4.37 -12.20 14.64
C SER A 94 -5.37 -11.61 15.64
N LYS A 95 -5.28 -10.31 16.01
CA LYS A 95 -6.30 -9.63 16.85
C LYS A 95 -7.21 -8.65 16.09
N GLY A 96 -6.90 -8.37 14.83
CA GLY A 96 -7.70 -7.53 13.95
C GLY A 96 -6.80 -6.79 12.97
N GLU A 97 -7.17 -6.79 11.70
CA GLU A 97 -6.49 -6.00 10.68
C GLU A 97 -7.57 -5.30 9.83
N ASN A 98 -7.35 -4.02 9.59
CA ASN A 98 -8.25 -3.18 8.81
C ASN A 98 -7.37 -2.34 7.89
N ILE A 99 -7.18 -2.88 6.69
CA ILE A 99 -6.31 -2.28 5.68
C ILE A 99 -7.10 -1.99 4.42
N GLU A 100 -6.79 -0.86 3.81
CA GLU A 100 -7.36 -0.44 2.54
C GLU A 100 -6.26 0.00 1.56
N GLY A 101 -6.57 -0.02 0.27
CA GLY A 101 -5.70 0.47 -0.79
C GLY A 101 -5.06 -0.62 -1.65
N ILE A 102 -4.13 -0.19 -2.50
CA ILE A 102 -3.42 -1.05 -3.44
C ILE A 102 -2.20 -1.68 -2.74
N ILE A 103 -2.06 -2.99 -2.90
CA ILE A 103 -0.90 -3.79 -2.47
C ILE A 103 -0.25 -4.37 -3.73
N TYR A 104 0.90 -3.82 -4.11
CA TYR A 104 1.65 -4.20 -5.31
C TYR A 104 2.97 -4.87 -4.94
N LEU A 105 2.92 -6.17 -4.69
CA LEU A 105 4.05 -6.99 -4.24
C LEU A 105 4.23 -8.23 -5.14
N PRO A 106 4.46 -8.06 -6.46
CA PRO A 106 4.46 -9.15 -7.44
C PRO A 106 5.60 -10.18 -7.26
N ASN A 107 6.58 -9.90 -6.43
CA ASN A 107 7.67 -10.80 -6.08
C ASN A 107 7.40 -11.56 -4.77
N ARG A 108 6.18 -11.47 -4.23
CA ARG A 108 5.82 -12.07 -2.95
C ARG A 108 4.80 -13.20 -3.06
N ASP A 109 5.10 -14.29 -2.36
CA ASP A 109 4.14 -15.31 -1.99
C ASP A 109 3.51 -14.90 -0.66
N VAL A 110 2.32 -14.30 -0.75
CA VAL A 110 1.65 -13.70 0.41
C VAL A 110 0.91 -14.77 1.17
N THR A 111 1.26 -14.95 2.44
CA THR A 111 0.54 -15.86 3.36
C THR A 111 -0.30 -15.04 4.33
N TYR A 112 -1.61 -15.23 4.30
CA TYR A 112 -2.54 -14.65 5.27
C TYR A 112 -2.83 -15.64 6.40
N ASN A 113 -2.32 -15.32 7.58
CA ASN A 113 -2.50 -16.05 8.82
C ASN A 113 -3.27 -15.18 9.83
N SER A 114 -4.55 -14.92 9.60
CA SER A 114 -5.37 -14.14 10.53
C SER A 114 -6.73 -14.77 10.77
N THR A 115 -7.04 -15.09 12.02
CA THR A 115 -8.29 -15.73 12.47
C THR A 115 -9.43 -14.74 12.72
N THR A 116 -9.19 -13.44 12.62
CA THR A 116 -10.20 -12.41 12.85
C THR A 116 -10.97 -12.08 11.58
N ASN A 117 -12.18 -11.52 11.69
CA ASN A 117 -12.93 -11.03 10.55
C ASN A 117 -12.18 -9.83 9.97
N GLN A 118 -11.41 -10.08 8.93
CA GLN A 118 -10.61 -9.09 8.23
C GLN A 118 -11.51 -8.37 7.23
N THR A 119 -11.69 -7.05 7.38
CA THR A 119 -12.28 -6.23 6.32
C THR A 119 -11.14 -5.59 5.56
N SER A 120 -10.89 -6.07 4.35
CA SER A 120 -9.87 -5.50 3.48
C SER A 120 -10.54 -4.90 2.25
N LYS A 121 -10.42 -3.58 2.08
CA LYS A 121 -10.81 -2.88 0.85
C LYS A 121 -9.58 -2.73 0.00
N ILE A 122 -9.15 -3.82 -0.63
CA ILE A 122 -7.85 -3.86 -1.30
C ILE A 122 -7.94 -4.28 -2.77
N SER A 123 -6.96 -3.82 -3.54
CA SER A 123 -6.60 -4.41 -4.83
C SER A 123 -5.18 -4.94 -4.72
N MET A 124 -5.00 -6.23 -5.02
CA MET A 124 -3.74 -6.92 -4.74
C MET A 124 -3.13 -7.49 -6.03
N VAL A 125 -1.85 -7.19 -6.24
CA VAL A 125 -1.01 -7.81 -7.28
C VAL A 125 0.17 -8.46 -6.58
N VAL A 126 0.16 -9.79 -6.54
CA VAL A 126 1.15 -10.64 -5.85
C VAL A 126 1.45 -11.88 -6.69
N ASN A 127 2.51 -12.62 -6.36
CA ASN A 127 2.82 -13.87 -7.07
C ASN A 127 1.83 -14.98 -6.74
N SER A 128 1.55 -15.17 -5.45
CA SER A 128 0.55 -16.12 -4.96
C SER A 128 -0.05 -15.65 -3.64
N VAL A 129 -1.24 -16.16 -3.33
CA VAL A 129 -1.89 -15.96 -2.02
C VAL A 129 -2.14 -17.33 -1.39
N ILE A 130 -1.64 -17.53 -0.18
CA ILE A 130 -1.87 -18.72 0.64
C ILE A 130 -2.75 -18.30 1.82
N MET A 131 -3.89 -18.96 2.00
CA MET A 131 -4.82 -18.73 3.12
C MET A 131 -4.86 -19.97 4.00
N ASN A 132 -4.26 -19.91 5.19
CA ASN A 132 -4.20 -21.08 6.07
C ASN A 132 -5.40 -21.18 7.03
N THR A 133 -5.73 -20.08 7.71
CA THR A 133 -6.78 -20.05 8.75
C THR A 133 -7.42 -18.67 8.82
N SER A 134 -8.03 -18.20 7.73
CA SER A 134 -8.58 -16.84 7.67
C SER A 134 -10.05 -16.74 7.34
N ASN A 135 -10.77 -15.96 8.15
CA ASN A 135 -12.11 -15.46 7.84
C ASN A 135 -11.96 -14.11 7.11
N TRP A 136 -11.46 -14.17 5.88
CA TRP A 136 -11.15 -12.97 5.11
C TRP A 136 -12.37 -12.45 4.35
N ARG A 137 -12.84 -11.25 4.69
CA ARG A 137 -13.81 -10.50 3.89
C ARG A 137 -13.05 -9.51 3.01
N VAL A 138 -12.94 -9.87 1.74
CA VAL A 138 -12.36 -9.01 0.72
C VAL A 138 -13.48 -8.22 0.05
N GLU A 139 -13.38 -6.91 0.12
CA GLU A 139 -14.21 -6.00 -0.65
C GLU A 139 -13.35 -5.32 -1.72
N PRO A 140 -13.90 -5.07 -2.92
CA PRO A 140 -13.19 -4.30 -3.93
C PRO A 140 -12.78 -2.94 -3.38
N PHE A 141 -11.52 -2.58 -3.54
CA PHE A 141 -11.08 -1.20 -3.32
C PHE A 141 -11.66 -0.28 -4.40
N THR A 142 -12.33 0.80 -4.00
CA THR A 142 -12.75 1.88 -4.89
C THR A 142 -11.72 3.01 -4.82
N PRO A 143 -11.00 3.30 -5.92
CA PRO A 143 -10.02 4.38 -5.93
C PRO A 143 -10.65 5.72 -5.53
N SER A 144 -9.96 6.50 -4.69
CA SER A 144 -10.51 7.80 -4.31
C SER A 144 -10.56 8.70 -5.54
N ALA A 145 -11.67 9.39 -5.78
CA ALA A 145 -11.85 10.23 -6.96
C ALA A 145 -10.64 11.15 -7.16
N THR A 146 -10.09 11.18 -8.37
CA THR A 146 -9.08 12.18 -8.72
C THR A 146 -9.78 13.53 -8.67
N ALA A 147 -9.33 14.43 -7.79
CA ALA A 147 -9.76 15.82 -7.86
C ALA A 147 -9.22 16.40 -9.17
N SER A 148 -10.01 16.30 -10.23
CA SER A 148 -9.74 16.98 -11.49
C SER A 148 -9.69 18.47 -11.18
N THR A 149 -8.50 19.08 -11.23
CA THR A 149 -8.41 20.53 -11.31
C THR A 149 -8.97 20.93 -12.67
N THR A 150 -10.28 21.14 -12.74
CA THR A 150 -10.92 21.79 -13.88
C THR A 150 -10.51 23.26 -13.82
N THR A 151 -9.37 23.61 -14.41
CA THR A 151 -9.11 25.01 -14.78
C THR A 151 -10.20 25.41 -15.77
N SER A 152 -11.16 26.20 -15.30
CA SER A 152 -12.21 26.79 -16.10
C SER A 152 -11.54 27.75 -17.09
N ALA A 153 -11.29 27.32 -18.31
CA ALA A 153 -10.93 28.24 -19.39
C ALA A 153 -12.17 29.10 -19.68
N SER A 154 -12.15 30.36 -19.25
CA SER A 154 -13.15 31.35 -19.64
C SER A 154 -13.14 31.50 -21.15
N ASN A 155 -14.26 31.21 -21.78
CA ASN A 155 -14.45 31.20 -23.23
C ASN A 155 -14.34 32.64 -23.78
N GLY A 156 -13.14 33.07 -24.16
CA GLY A 156 -12.89 34.33 -24.85
C GLY A 156 -13.21 34.20 -26.33
N SER A 157 -14.36 34.75 -26.75
CA SER A 157 -14.74 34.90 -28.15
C SER A 157 -13.71 35.73 -28.92
N SER A 158 -13.01 35.10 -29.86
CA SER A 158 -12.18 35.77 -30.86
C SER A 158 -12.51 35.20 -32.23
N THR A 159 -13.33 35.92 -32.98
CA THR A 159 -13.62 35.64 -34.40
C THR A 159 -12.36 35.92 -35.23
N SER A 160 -11.72 34.86 -35.75
CA SER A 160 -10.63 35.02 -36.72
C SER A 160 -11.20 35.10 -38.13
N ASN A 161 -10.93 36.23 -38.77
CA ASN A 161 -11.36 36.60 -40.12
C ASN A 161 -10.41 35.94 -41.13
N PHE A 162 -10.86 34.90 -41.85
CA PHE A 162 -10.03 34.24 -42.86
C PHE A 162 -10.03 35.03 -44.18
N GLY A 163 -8.98 35.83 -44.38
CA GLY A 163 -8.67 36.48 -45.64
C GLY A 163 -8.17 35.47 -46.69
N ARG A 164 -8.93 35.36 -47.78
CA ARG A 164 -8.68 34.60 -49.01
C ARG A 164 -7.47 35.17 -49.78
N LEU A 165 -6.42 34.38 -49.98
CA LEU A 165 -5.36 34.66 -50.97
C LEU A 165 -5.63 33.84 -52.24
N VAL A 166 -5.88 34.54 -53.34
CA VAL A 166 -5.97 34.01 -54.70
C VAL A 166 -4.59 34.20 -55.35
N LYS A 167 -4.08 33.16 -56.02
CA LYS A 167 -3.03 33.29 -57.03
C LYS A 167 -3.69 33.27 -58.40
#